data_AF-A0A498HPE1-F1
#
_entry.id   AF-A0A498HPE1-F1
#
_cell.length_a   1.000
_cell.length_b   1.000
_cell.length_c   1.000
_cell.angle_alpha   90.00
_cell.angle_beta   90.00
_cell.angle_gamma   90.00
#
_symmetry.space_group_name_H-M   'P 1'
#
loop_
_entity.id
_entity.type
_entity.pdbx_description
1 polymer ?
#
loop_
_entity_poly.entity_id
_entity_poly.type
_entity_poly.pdbx_seq_one_letter_code
_entity_poly.pdbx_strand_id
1 'polypeptide(L)'
;MPIDLPGTPLRKAIKASKLINGKLTEIIKQRKADLADGKASPTQDILSHMLMTCDEDGTYMKELDMATKIMGMLIGGYEAVDAVCTLIVKFLAKLPHIYDAAYKEQMEIANLKAPRELLNWDDIQKMKHLGNVA
;
A
#
# COMPACT_ATOMS: atom_id res chain seq x y z
N MET A 1 -16.50 12.25 -22.76
CA MET A 1 -17.31 12.55 -21.56
C MET A 1 -17.48 11.29 -20.73
N PRO A 2 -17.40 11.37 -19.40
CA PRO A 2 -17.78 10.25 -18.53
C PRO A 2 -19.32 10.12 -18.53
N ILE A 3 -19.84 9.00 -19.00
CA ILE A 3 -21.28 8.76 -19.21
C ILE A 3 -21.76 7.64 -18.30
N ASP A 4 -22.80 7.89 -17.49
CA ASP A 4 -23.34 6.93 -16.53
C ASP A 4 -24.49 6.10 -17.12
N LEU A 5 -24.18 5.19 -18.05
CA LEU A 5 -25.15 4.28 -18.68
C LEU A 5 -24.80 2.82 -18.39
N PRO A 6 -25.78 1.89 -18.44
CA PRO A 6 -25.50 0.46 -18.32
C PRO A 6 -24.38 0.02 -19.28
N GLY A 7 -23.36 -0.66 -18.74
CA GLY A 7 -22.21 -1.15 -19.51
C GLY A 7 -21.02 -0.20 -19.62
N THR A 8 -21.16 1.10 -19.30
CA THR A 8 -20.05 2.05 -19.42
C THR A 8 -19.00 1.90 -18.32
N PRO A 9 -17.75 2.35 -18.56
CA PRO A 9 -16.70 2.36 -17.54
C PRO A 9 -17.11 3.11 -16.27
N LEU A 10 -17.74 4.28 -16.40
CA LEU A 10 -18.17 5.07 -15.25
C LEU A 10 -19.21 4.32 -14.40
N ARG A 11 -20.23 3.72 -15.03
CA ARG A 11 -21.25 2.95 -14.30
C ARG A 11 -20.63 1.76 -13.55
N LYS A 12 -19.66 1.07 -14.17
CA LYS A 12 -18.91 -0.02 -13.54
C LYS A 12 -18.08 0.48 -12.35
N ALA A 13 -17.37 1.61 -12.51
CA ALA A 13 -16.58 2.21 -11.44
C ALA A 13 -17.44 2.62 -10.24
N ILE A 14 -18.60 3.24 -10.46
CA ILE A 14 -19.54 3.60 -9.39
C ILE A 14 -20.01 2.36 -8.62
N LYS A 15 -20.36 1.28 -9.33
CA LYS A 15 -20.76 0.01 -8.68
C LYS A 15 -19.63 -0.60 -7.87
N ALA A 16 -18.41 -0.62 -8.40
CA ALA A 16 -17.23 -1.13 -7.72
C ALA A 16 -16.90 -0.29 -6.47
N SER A 17 -16.95 1.04 -6.57
CA SER A 17 -16.73 1.95 -5.44
C SER A 17 -17.73 1.69 -4.32
N LYS A 18 -19.02 1.52 -4.62
CA LYS A 18 -20.04 1.17 -3.60
C LYS A 18 -19.73 -0.15 -2.91
N LEU A 19 -19.34 -1.18 -3.67
CA LEU A 19 -18.97 -2.49 -3.13
C LEU A 19 -17.75 -2.40 -2.19
N ILE A 20 -16.69 -1.72 -2.63
CA ILE A 20 -15.45 -1.56 -1.88
C ILE A 20 -15.70 -0.76 -0.61
N ASN A 21 -16.41 0.36 -0.70
CA ASN A 21 -16.76 1.17 0.47
C ASN A 21 -17.60 0.39 1.49
N GLY A 22 -18.50 -0.49 1.03
CA GLY A 22 -19.23 -1.40 1.92
C GLY A 22 -18.29 -2.30 2.72
N LYS A 23 -17.34 -2.95 2.05
CA LYS A 23 -16.33 -3.82 2.70
C LYS A 23 -15.41 -3.05 3.64
N LEU A 24 -14.94 -1.87 3.23
CA LEU A 24 -14.09 -1.03 4.09
C LEU A 24 -14.85 -0.60 5.34
N THR A 25 -16.13 -0.28 5.23
CA THR A 25 -16.98 0.06 6.38
C THR A 25 -17.09 -1.12 7.35
N GLU A 26 -17.24 -2.35 6.87
CA GLU A 26 -17.24 -3.55 7.72
C GLU A 26 -15.91 -3.72 8.46
N ILE A 27 -14.78 -3.53 7.77
CA ILE A 27 -13.43 -3.59 8.38
C ILE A 27 -13.27 -2.51 9.45
N ILE A 28 -13.72 -1.28 9.19
CA ILE A 28 -13.66 -0.16 10.13
C ILE A 28 -14.45 -0.48 11.40
N LYS A 29 -15.67 -1.02 11.25
CA LYS A 29 -16.52 -1.42 12.39
C LYS A 29 -15.88 -2.53 13.20
N GLN A 30 -15.32 -3.54 12.53
CA GLN A 30 -14.60 -4.62 13.20
C GLN A 30 -13.40 -4.08 13.98
N ARG A 31 -12.58 -3.22 13.36
CA ARG A 31 -11.42 -2.61 14.03
C ARG A 31 -11.82 -1.80 15.26
N LYS A 32 -12.94 -1.06 15.17
CA LYS A 32 -13.47 -0.30 16.30
C LYS A 32 -13.87 -1.22 17.47
N ALA A 33 -14.50 -2.36 17.19
CA ALA A 33 -14.82 -3.36 18.21
C ALA A 33 -13.54 -3.99 18.80
N ASP A 34 -12.56 -4.32 17.96
CA ASP A 34 -11.29 -4.89 18.41
C ASP A 34 -10.51 -3.93 19.32
N LEU A 35 -10.58 -2.62 19.07
CA LEU A 35 -9.99 -1.59 19.93
C LEU A 35 -10.68 -1.53 21.29
N ALA A 36 -12.01 -1.61 21.31
CA ALA A 36 -12.79 -1.63 22.56
C ALA A 36 -12.51 -2.90 23.39
N ASP A 37 -12.31 -4.04 22.74
CA ASP A 37 -11.99 -5.32 23.36
C ASP A 37 -10.49 -5.47 23.72
N GLY A 38 -9.64 -4.50 23.39
CA GLY A 38 -8.19 -4.57 23.59
C GLY A 38 -7.46 -5.58 22.70
N LYS A 39 -8.11 -6.08 21.65
CA LYS A 39 -7.53 -6.99 20.64
C LYS A 39 -6.70 -6.25 19.59
N ALA A 40 -6.90 -4.94 19.47
CA ALA A 40 -6.20 -4.04 18.56
C ALA A 40 -5.45 -2.96 19.34
N SER A 41 -4.28 -2.55 18.83
CA SER A 41 -3.58 -1.37 19.35
C SER A 41 -4.04 -0.07 18.64
N PRO A 42 -4.17 1.05 19.37
CA PRO A 42 -4.40 2.38 18.82
C PRO A 42 -3.35 2.83 17.79
N THR A 43 -2.14 2.29 17.85
CA THR A 43 -0.98 2.74 17.05
C THR A 43 -0.50 1.72 16.01
N GLN A 44 -1.25 0.63 15.80
CA GLN A 44 -0.77 -0.47 14.93
C GLN A 44 -0.71 -0.10 13.44
N ASP A 45 -1.64 0.73 12.97
CA ASP A 45 -1.74 1.14 11.58
C ASP A 45 -2.56 2.44 11.43
N ILE A 46 -2.67 2.90 10.18
CA ILE A 46 -3.34 4.14 9.85
C ILE A 46 -4.85 4.13 10.16
N LEU A 47 -5.53 2.98 10.08
CA LEU A 47 -6.95 2.89 10.38
C LEU A 47 -7.17 3.03 11.89
N SER A 48 -6.35 2.37 12.71
CA SER A 48 -6.38 2.58 14.16
C SER A 48 -6.10 4.02 14.53
N HIS A 49 -5.12 4.66 13.87
CA HIS A 49 -4.85 6.08 14.09
C HIS A 49 -6.05 6.96 13.72
N MET A 50 -6.70 6.72 12.57
CA MET A 50 -7.90 7.45 12.14
C MET A 50 -9.07 7.30 13.11
N LEU A 51 -9.24 6.13 13.73
CA LEU A 51 -10.30 5.88 14.72
C LEU A 51 -10.06 6.62 16.04
N MET A 52 -8.81 6.87 16.39
CA MET A 52 -8.41 7.45 17.67
C MET A 52 -8.11 8.96 17.60
N THR A 53 -8.06 9.53 16.40
CA THR A 53 -7.76 10.95 16.18
C THR A 53 -9.05 11.74 15.98
N CYS A 54 -9.19 12.83 16.72
CA CYS A 54 -10.20 13.85 16.49
C CYS A 54 -9.56 15.08 15.83
N ASP A 55 -10.39 15.91 15.20
CA ASP A 55 -9.97 17.24 14.74
C ASP A 55 -9.82 18.23 15.89
N GLU A 56 -9.48 19.48 15.57
CA GLU A 56 -9.27 20.56 16.53
C GLU A 56 -10.50 20.84 17.41
N ASP A 57 -11.69 20.53 16.91
CA ASP A 57 -12.98 20.69 17.61
C ASP A 57 -13.37 19.44 18.43
N GLY A 58 -12.54 18.40 18.44
CA GLY A 58 -12.82 17.14 19.13
C GLY A 58 -13.77 16.21 18.37
N THR A 59 -14.02 16.46 17.08
CA THR A 59 -14.90 15.65 16.24
C THR A 59 -14.12 14.49 15.60
N TYR A 60 -14.66 13.28 15.74
CA TYR A 60 -14.09 12.08 15.13
C TYR A 60 -14.54 11.90 13.68
N MET A 61 -13.67 11.31 12.87
CA MET A 61 -13.96 11.03 11.47
C MET A 61 -15.09 10.02 11.31
N LYS A 62 -16.00 10.27 10.36
CA LYS A 62 -17.07 9.32 10.03
C LYS A 62 -16.51 8.11 9.30
N GLU A 63 -17.16 6.95 9.48
CA GLU A 63 -16.74 5.68 8.87
C GLU A 63 -16.66 5.76 7.33
N LEU A 64 -17.61 6.46 6.69
CA LEU A 64 -17.61 6.63 5.23
C LEU A 64 -16.45 7.52 4.75
N ASP A 65 -16.07 8.54 5.52
CA ASP A 65 -14.95 9.41 5.19
C ASP A 65 -13.62 8.65 5.37
N MET A 66 -13.51 7.83 6.42
CA MET A 66 -12.38 6.91 6.62
C MET A 66 -12.26 5.92 5.46
N ALA A 67 -13.35 5.26 5.07
CA ALA A 67 -13.37 4.33 3.95
C ALA A 67 -12.90 5.00 2.65
N THR A 68 -13.38 6.22 2.39
CA THR A 68 -12.99 7.00 1.20
C THR A 68 -11.50 7.36 1.24
N LYS A 69 -10.97 7.80 2.38
CA LYS A 69 -9.53 8.11 2.52
C LYS A 69 -8.66 6.87 2.35
N ILE A 70 -9.05 5.74 2.93
CA ILE A 70 -8.34 4.47 2.76
C ILE A 70 -8.35 4.03 1.30
N MET A 71 -9.49 4.13 0.62
CA MET A 71 -9.58 3.83 -0.81
C MET A 71 -8.64 4.74 -1.63
N GLY A 72 -8.60 6.04 -1.34
CA GLY A 72 -7.68 6.97 -1.99
C GLY A 72 -6.21 6.61 -1.77
N MET A 73 -5.82 6.23 -0.55
CA MET A 73 -4.46 5.79 -0.24
C MET A 73 -4.09 4.49 -0.96
N LEU A 74 -5.01 3.53 -1.04
CA LEU A 74 -4.80 2.27 -1.77
C LEU A 74 -4.58 2.53 -3.26
N ILE A 75 -5.36 3.41 -3.87
CA ILE A 75 -5.20 3.78 -5.29
C ILE A 75 -3.85 4.47 -5.50
N GLY A 76 -3.54 5.47 -4.66
CA GLY A 76 -2.28 6.21 -4.75
C GLY A 76 -1.04 5.34 -4.54
N GLY A 77 -1.13 4.34 -3.65
CA GLY A 77 -0.06 3.39 -3.39
C GLY A 77 0.07 2.28 -4.44
N TYR A 78 -0.97 2.02 -5.23
CA TYR A 78 -0.96 0.92 -6.20
C TYR A 78 -0.45 1.37 -7.58
N GLU A 79 -1.05 2.39 -8.19
CA GLU A 79 -0.81 2.71 -9.60
C GLU A 79 0.63 3.15 -9.88
N ALA A 80 1.18 3.99 -9.01
CA ALA A 80 2.55 4.48 -9.16
C ALA A 80 3.57 3.35 -8.95
N VAL A 81 3.35 2.49 -7.95
CA VAL A 81 4.26 1.39 -7.61
C VAL A 81 4.26 0.32 -8.70
N ASP A 82 3.09 -0.04 -9.23
CA ASP A 82 2.97 -1.01 -10.33
C ASP A 82 3.75 -0.58 -11.59
N ALA A 83 3.63 0.70 -11.95
CA ALA A 83 4.38 1.27 -13.07
C ALA A 83 5.90 1.23 -12.83
N VAL A 84 6.35 1.62 -11.63
CA VAL A 84 7.77 1.58 -11.25
C VAL A 84 8.31 0.15 -11.26
N CYS A 85 7.61 -0.82 -10.67
CA CYS A 85 8.00 -2.23 -10.70
C CYS A 85 8.12 -2.75 -12.14
N THR A 86 7.15 -2.43 -13.00
CA THR A 86 7.18 -2.81 -14.42
C THR A 86 8.38 -2.21 -15.14
N LEU A 87 8.71 -0.95 -14.86
CA LEU A 87 9.87 -0.27 -15.45
C LEU A 87 11.19 -0.87 -14.97
N ILE A 88 11.34 -1.16 -13.67
CA ILE A 88 12.54 -1.81 -13.11
C ILE A 88 12.79 -3.14 -13.83
N VAL A 89 11.79 -4.01 -13.91
CA VAL A 89 11.92 -5.31 -14.59
C VAL A 89 12.31 -5.12 -16.06
N LYS A 90 11.68 -4.17 -16.75
CA LYS A 90 11.97 -3.86 -18.15
C LYS A 90 13.40 -3.34 -18.35
N PHE A 91 13.90 -2.47 -17.47
CA PHE A 91 15.26 -1.92 -17.60
C PHE A 91 16.32 -2.96 -17.29
N LEU A 92 16.13 -3.76 -16.24
CA LEU A 92 17.02 -4.89 -15.92
C LEU A 92 17.12 -5.86 -17.11
N ALA A 93 15.99 -6.20 -17.74
CA ALA A 93 15.98 -7.07 -18.91
C ALA A 93 16.69 -6.48 -20.15
N LYS A 94 16.73 -5.16 -20.28
CA LYS A 94 17.33 -4.46 -21.44
C LYS A 94 18.79 -4.06 -21.23
N LEU A 95 19.26 -4.00 -19.99
CA LEU A 95 20.58 -3.48 -19.62
C LEU A 95 21.34 -4.53 -18.80
N PRO A 96 21.97 -5.54 -19.44
CA PRO A 96 22.62 -6.66 -18.75
C PRO A 96 23.68 -6.22 -17.74
N HIS A 97 24.44 -5.17 -18.04
CA HIS A 97 25.45 -4.63 -17.13
C HIS A 97 24.86 -4.08 -15.82
N ILE A 98 23.64 -3.52 -15.87
CA ILE A 98 22.91 -3.06 -14.68
C ILE A 98 22.34 -4.26 -13.93
N TYR A 99 21.78 -5.22 -14.66
CA TYR A 99 21.29 -6.47 -14.07
C TYR A 99 22.39 -7.20 -13.30
N ASP A 100 23.58 -7.36 -13.89
CA ASP A 100 24.70 -8.07 -13.26
C ASP A 100 25.17 -7.36 -11.99
N ALA A 101 25.22 -6.01 -12.01
CA ALA A 101 25.56 -5.21 -10.84
C ALA A 101 24.52 -5.35 -9.71
N ALA A 102 23.23 -5.24 -10.06
CA ALA A 102 22.14 -5.42 -9.09
C ALA A 102 22.10 -6.85 -8.56
N TYR A 103 22.29 -7.87 -9.41
CA TYR A 103 22.33 -9.27 -9.00
C TYR A 103 23.47 -9.54 -8.02
N LYS A 104 24.69 -9.06 -8.33
CA LYS A 104 25.84 -9.19 -7.44
C LYS A 104 25.57 -8.55 -6.09
N GLU A 105 25.02 -7.34 -6.07
CA GLU A 105 24.62 -6.64 -4.84
C GLU A 105 23.61 -7.45 -4.01
N GLN A 106 22.54 -7.95 -4.63
CA GLN A 106 21.53 -8.73 -3.93
C GLN A 106 22.10 -10.05 -3.38
N MET A 107 23.03 -10.69 -4.11
CA MET A 107 23.72 -11.89 -3.64
C MET A 107 24.67 -11.60 -2.47
N GLU A 108 25.40 -10.47 -2.50
CA GLU A 108 26.24 -10.05 -1.37
C GLU A 108 25.41 -9.83 -0.10
N ILE A 109 24.26 -9.18 -0.21
CA ILE A 109 23.31 -9.01 0.91
C ILE A 109 22.80 -10.38 1.38
N ALA A 110 22.31 -11.22 0.46
CA ALA A 110 21.74 -12.53 0.80
C ALA A 110 22.74 -13.47 1.49
N ASN A 111 24.01 -13.46 1.06
CA ASN A 111 25.06 -14.30 1.64
C ASN A 111 25.45 -13.90 3.08
N LEU A 112 25.21 -12.64 3.46
CA LEU A 112 25.47 -12.16 4.82
C LEU A 112 24.34 -12.53 5.79
N LYS A 113 23.20 -13.00 5.29
CA LYS A 113 22.01 -13.28 6.09
C LYS A 113 21.96 -14.73 6.56
N ALA A 114 21.46 -14.93 7.77
CA ALA A 114 21.21 -16.27 8.28
C ALA A 114 20.04 -16.92 7.50
N PRO A 115 19.98 -18.27 7.45
CA PRO A 115 18.85 -18.96 6.84
C PRO A 115 17.52 -18.49 7.44
N ARG A 116 16.57 -18.11 6.58
CA ARG A 116 15.23 -17.58 6.93
C ARG A 116 15.22 -16.20 7.59
N GLU A 117 16.35 -15.51 7.66
CA GLU A 117 16.38 -14.12 8.09
C GLU A 117 15.74 -13.23 7.02
N LEU A 118 14.72 -12.45 7.41
CA LEU A 118 14.05 -11.50 6.52
C LEU A 118 14.90 -10.26 6.30
N LEU A 119 14.68 -9.56 5.18
CA LEU A 119 15.28 -8.25 4.94
C LEU A 119 14.92 -7.28 6.06
N ASN A 120 15.91 -6.51 6.50
CA ASN A 120 15.74 -5.41 7.44
C ASN A 120 16.09 -4.08 6.77
N TRP A 121 15.95 -2.97 7.50
CA TRP A 121 16.25 -1.64 6.96
C TRP A 121 17.73 -1.52 6.56
N ASP A 122 18.66 -2.02 7.37
CA ASP A 122 20.09 -1.93 7.02
C ASP A 122 20.42 -2.63 5.69
N ASP A 123 19.69 -3.70 5.35
CA ASP A 123 19.82 -4.38 4.06
C ASP A 123 19.31 -3.53 2.90
N ILE A 124 18.16 -2.89 3.07
CA ILE A 124 17.57 -2.00 2.05
C ILE A 124 18.51 -0.81 1.78
N GLN A 125 19.15 -0.26 2.82
CA GLN A 125 20.12 0.84 2.65
C GLN A 125 21.38 0.44 1.88
N LYS A 126 21.70 -0.86 1.81
CA LYS A 126 22.83 -1.38 1.03
C LYS A 126 22.51 -1.57 -0.45
N MET A 127 21.24 -1.49 -0.86
CA MET A 127 20.79 -1.72 -2.25
C MET A 127 21.03 -0.51 -3.17
N LYS A 128 22.29 -0.12 -3.36
CA LYS A 128 22.69 1.10 -4.08
C LYS A 128 22.49 0.97 -5.59
N HIS A 129 22.80 -0.18 -6.16
CA HIS A 129 22.68 -0.44 -7.60
C HIS A 129 21.23 -0.63 -7.99
N LEU A 130 20.46 -1.42 -7.23
CA LEU A 130 19.03 -1.57 -7.48
C LEU A 130 18.28 -0.24 -7.29
N GLY A 131 18.68 0.56 -6.30
CA GLY A 131 18.13 1.89 -6.05
C GLY A 131 18.35 2.90 -7.17
N ASN A 132 19.38 2.72 -8.02
CA ASN A 132 19.63 3.57 -9.19
C ASN A 132 18.81 3.17 -10.44
N VAL A 133 18.10 2.03 -10.39
CA VAL A 133 17.20 1.57 -11.46
C VAL A 133 15.76 2.02 -11.21
N ALA A 134 15.41 2.24 -9.95
CA ALA A 134 14.11 2.74 -9.49
C ALA A 134 14.05 4.27 -9.58
#